data_AF-A0A938NNF6-F1
#
_entry.id   AF-A0A938NNF6-F1
#
_cell.length_a   1.000
_cell.length_b   1.000
_cell.length_c   1.000
_cell.angle_alpha   90.00
_cell.angle_beta   90.00
_cell.angle_gamma   90.00
#
_symmetry.space_group_name_H-M   'P 1'
#
loop_
_entity.id
_entity.type
_entity.pdbx_description
1 polymer ?
#
loop_
_entity_poly.entity_id
_entity_poly.type
_entity_poly.pdbx_seq_one_letter_code
_entity_poly.pdbx_strand_id
1 'polypeptide(L)'
;MVHFAEMTDEERFARLEHKAAEIRKLLFGALLLAKEIWKEELFRTQEGLEIIEAVEKAEDSFIDKSQSDRFKRLEQTLDVINQRAKSIFDLMSYVSKYSRPD
;
A
#
# COMPACT_ATOMS: atom_id res chain seq x y z
N MET A 1 13.13 -38.26 15.43
CA MET A 1 12.34 -37.15 16.01
C MET A 1 12.84 -35.87 15.39
N VAL A 2 12.03 -35.23 14.54
CA VAL A 2 12.36 -33.89 14.02
C VAL A 2 11.94 -32.90 15.10
N HIS A 3 12.91 -32.31 15.80
CA HIS A 3 12.65 -31.15 16.64
C HIS A 3 12.32 -29.99 15.69
N PHE A 4 11.03 -29.70 15.51
CA PHE A 4 10.64 -28.38 15.05
C PHE A 4 10.99 -27.44 16.19
N ALA A 5 12.08 -26.68 16.06
CA ALA A 5 12.37 -25.60 16.98
C ALA A 5 11.17 -24.64 16.91
N GLU A 6 10.43 -24.50 18.01
CA GLU A 6 9.38 -23.50 18.11
C GLU A 6 10.04 -22.12 17.96
N MET A 7 9.58 -21.33 17.00
CA MET A 7 10.05 -19.95 16.86
C MET A 7 9.75 -19.19 18.15
N THR A 8 10.74 -18.42 18.59
CA THR A 8 10.57 -17.42 19.64
C THR A 8 9.58 -16.34 19.20
N ASP A 9 8.96 -15.66 20.17
CA ASP A 9 8.07 -14.53 19.88
C ASP A 9 8.80 -13.37 19.18
N GLU A 10 10.10 -13.24 19.41
CA GLU A 10 10.96 -12.27 18.74
C GLU A 10 11.12 -12.59 17.25
N GLU A 11 11.39 -13.85 16.90
CA GLU A 11 11.45 -14.30 15.50
C GLU A 11 10.09 -14.16 14.80
N ARG A 12 9.00 -14.42 15.52
CA ARG A 12 7.63 -14.22 15.02
C ARG A 12 7.39 -12.75 14.71
N PHE A 13 7.79 -11.84 15.60
CA PHE A 13 7.63 -10.41 15.42
C PHE A 13 8.47 -9.88 14.25
N ALA A 14 9.75 -10.27 14.17
CA ALA A 14 10.61 -9.91 13.03
C ALA A 14 10.03 -10.37 11.69
N ARG A 15 9.41 -11.56 11.65
CA ARG A 15 8.72 -12.06 10.46
C ARG A 15 7.47 -11.23 10.10
N LEU A 16 6.73 -10.73 11.09
CA LEU A 16 5.60 -9.82 10.84
C LEU A 16 6.07 -8.48 10.28
N GLU A 17 7.13 -7.88 10.84
CA GLU A 17 7.75 -6.67 10.29
C GLU A 17 8.19 -6.87 8.84
N HIS A 18 8.80 -8.02 8.54
CA HIS A 18 9.22 -8.36 7.18
C HIS A 18 8.03 -8.43 6.21
N LYS A 19 6.99 -9.19 6.57
CA LYS A 19 5.77 -9.31 5.75
C LYS A 19 5.08 -7.98 5.52
N ALA A 20 4.97 -7.15 6.55
CA ALA A 20 4.38 -5.82 6.42
C ALA A 20 5.23 -4.96 5.44
N ALA A 21 6.55 -5.00 5.56
CA ALA A 21 7.43 -4.30 4.63
C ALA A 21 7.30 -4.79 3.17
N GLU A 22 7.12 -6.10 2.95
CA GLU A 22 6.86 -6.67 1.62
C GLU A 22 5.52 -6.21 1.05
N ILE A 23 4.43 -6.33 1.83
CA ILE A 23 3.09 -5.88 1.41
C ILE A 23 3.12 -4.39 1.05
N ARG A 24 3.76 -3.56 1.87
CA ARG A 24 3.91 -2.13 1.61
C ARG A 24 4.60 -1.84 0.27
N LYS A 25 5.64 -2.59 -0.08
CA LYS A 25 6.36 -2.46 -1.35
C LYS A 25 5.51 -2.92 -2.53
N LEU A 26 4.80 -4.04 -2.38
CA LEU A 26 3.88 -4.56 -3.40
C LEU A 26 2.77 -3.56 -3.69
N LEU A 27 2.14 -3.00 -2.66
CA LEU A 27 1.10 -1.97 -2.82
C LEU A 27 1.65 -0.71 -3.47
N PHE A 28 2.89 -0.31 -3.18
CA PHE A 28 3.51 0.82 -3.88
C PHE A 28 3.65 0.55 -5.39
N GLY A 29 4.18 -0.62 -5.76
CA GLY A 29 4.28 -1.00 -7.17
C GLY A 29 2.92 -1.09 -7.86
N ALA A 30 1.93 -1.68 -7.19
CA ALA A 30 0.57 -1.78 -7.71
C ALA A 30 -0.07 -0.39 -7.91
N LEU A 31 0.13 0.54 -6.98
CA LEU A 31 -0.36 1.90 -7.05
C LEU A 31 0.25 2.65 -8.25
N LEU A 32 1.57 2.57 -8.43
CA LEU A 32 2.27 3.19 -9.57
C LEU A 32 1.78 2.63 -10.91
N LEU A 33 1.63 1.30 -11.00
CA LEU A 33 1.14 0.65 -12.21
C LEU A 33 -0.31 1.05 -12.51
N ALA A 34 -1.18 1.04 -11.50
CA ALA A 34 -2.57 1.42 -11.67
C ALA A 34 -2.72 2.89 -12.11
N LYS A 35 -1.96 3.81 -11.48
CA LYS A 35 -1.93 5.22 -11.89
C LYS A 35 -1.55 5.37 -13.36
N GLU A 36 -0.46 4.70 -13.78
CA GLU A 36 0.05 4.83 -15.14
C GLU A 36 -0.93 4.28 -16.19
N ILE A 37 -1.59 3.15 -15.90
CA ILE A 37 -2.58 2.53 -16.80
C ILE A 37 -3.78 3.45 -17.02
N TRP A 38 -4.24 4.14 -15.97
CA TRP A 38 -5.51 4.89 -15.98
C TRP A 38 -5.35 6.41 -16.03
N LYS A 39 -4.13 6.92 -16.18
CA LYS A 39 -3.83 8.36 -16.09
C LYS A 39 -4.68 9.19 -17.05
N GLU A 40 -4.84 8.74 -18.29
CA GLU A 40 -5.57 9.51 -19.31
C GLU A 40 -7.05 9.62 -18.97
N GLU A 41 -7.67 8.55 -18.47
CA GLU A 41 -9.06 8.51 -18.02
C GLU A 41 -9.26 9.33 -16.73
N LEU A 42 -8.29 9.30 -15.82
CA LEU A 42 -8.34 10.05 -14.57
C LEU A 42 -8.27 11.56 -14.81
N PHE A 43 -7.47 12.04 -15.78
CA PHE A 43 -7.38 13.48 -16.09
C PHE A 43 -8.63 14.06 -16.77
N ARG A 44 -9.59 13.24 -17.20
CA ARG A 44 -10.79 13.70 -17.93
C ARG A 44 -11.91 14.24 -17.04
N THR A 45 -11.91 13.92 -15.75
CA THR A 45 -13.00 14.29 -14.84
C THR A 45 -12.46 14.86 -13.53
N GLN A 46 -13.27 15.68 -12.86
CA GLN A 46 -12.92 16.21 -11.54
C GLN A 46 -12.76 15.08 -10.50
N GLU A 47 -13.63 14.07 -10.53
CA GLU A 47 -13.51 12.88 -9.65
C GLU A 47 -12.18 12.15 -9.91
N GLY A 48 -11.77 12.02 -11.17
CA GLY A 48 -10.48 11.39 -11.51
C GLY A 48 -9.26 12.19 -11.06
N LEU A 49 -9.32 13.53 -11.07
CA LEU A 49 -8.28 14.39 -10.49
C LEU A 49 -8.15 14.22 -8.98
N GLU A 50 -9.27 14.10 -8.27
CA GLU A 50 -9.27 13.83 -6.82
C GLU A 50 -8.66 12.46 -6.50
N ILE A 51 -8.93 11.46 -7.34
CA ILE A 51 -8.30 10.13 -7.24
C ILE A 51 -6.80 10.22 -7.48
N ILE A 52 -6.33 10.98 -8.48
CA ILE A 52 -4.90 11.19 -8.72
C ILE A 52 -4.23 11.81 -7.49
N GLU A 53 -4.83 12.86 -6.90
CA GLU A 53 -4.28 13.50 -5.71
C GLU A 53 -4.20 12.52 -4.52
N ALA A 54 -5.23 11.70 -4.32
CA ALA A 54 -5.25 10.68 -3.27
C ALA A 54 -4.20 9.57 -3.51
N VAL A 55 -3.94 9.23 -4.77
CA VAL A 55 -2.89 8.28 -5.19
C VAL A 55 -1.51 8.88 -4.94
N GLU A 56 -1.25 10.11 -5.38
CA GLU A 56 0.02 10.81 -5.17
C GLU A 56 0.36 10.96 -3.69
N LYS A 57 -0.63 11.35 -2.89
CA LYS A 57 -0.46 11.40 -1.43
C LYS A 57 -0.10 10.04 -0.82
N ALA A 58 -0.58 8.93 -1.37
CA ALA A 58 -0.24 7.59 -0.91
C ALA A 58 1.12 7.08 -1.43
N GLU A 59 1.58 7.59 -2.57
CA GLU A 59 2.94 7.40 -3.08
C GLU A 59 3.96 8.04 -2.13
N ASP A 60 3.69 9.29 -1.73
CA ASP A 60 4.52 10.10 -0.83
C ASP A 60 4.50 9.64 0.64
N SER A 61 3.68 8.65 0.98
CA SER A 61 3.67 8.09 2.33
C SER A 61 4.88 7.20 2.58
N PHE A 62 5.76 7.65 3.47
CA PHE A 62 6.98 6.96 3.86
C PHE A 62 7.00 6.61 5.36
N ILE A 63 7.80 5.59 5.70
CA ILE A 63 8.08 5.23 7.09
C ILE A 63 9.29 6.05 7.54
N ASP A 64 9.21 6.62 8.74
CA ASP A 64 10.37 7.26 9.38
C ASP A 64 11.38 6.19 9.81
N LYS A 65 12.48 6.07 9.04
CA LYS A 65 13.54 5.11 9.32
C LYS A 65 14.37 5.46 10.56
N SER A 66 14.27 6.69 11.06
CA SER A 66 14.96 7.11 12.28
C SER A 66 14.26 6.62 13.55
N GLN A 67 13.02 6.14 13.44
CA GLN A 67 12.26 5.60 14.56
C GLN A 67 12.90 4.31 15.09
N SER A 68 13.44 4.34 16.30
CA SER A 68 14.11 3.20 16.94
C SER A 68 13.13 2.16 17.49
N ASP A 69 11.93 2.59 17.89
CA ASP A 69 10.89 1.71 18.43
C ASP A 69 10.26 0.85 17.31
N ARG A 70 10.38 -0.46 17.46
CA ARG A 70 9.91 -1.43 16.46
C ARG A 70 8.40 -1.49 16.35
N PHE A 71 7.68 -1.29 17.46
CA PHE A 71 6.22 -1.28 17.44
C PHE A 71 5.72 -0.03 16.71
N LYS A 72 6.30 1.14 17.01
CA LYS A 72 5.96 2.38 16.28
C LYS A 72 6.29 2.30 14.79
N ARG A 73 7.42 1.68 14.42
CA ARG A 73 7.72 1.45 12.99
C ARG A 73 6.71 0.50 12.33
N LEU A 74 6.27 -0.54 13.03
CA LEU A 74 5.25 -1.44 12.52
C LEU A 74 3.91 -0.72 12.36
N GLU A 75 3.48 0.07 13.34
CA GLU A 75 2.28 0.92 13.25
C GLU A 75 2.34 1.85 12.02
N GLN A 76 3.43 2.60 11.86
CA GLN A 76 3.64 3.44 10.67
C GLN A 76 3.63 2.61 9.37
N THR A 77 4.19 1.41 9.39
CA THR A 77 4.16 0.51 8.21
C THR A 77 2.73 0.12 7.86
N LEU A 78 1.92 -0.22 8.86
CA LEU A 78 0.52 -0.59 8.71
C LEU A 78 -0.32 0.60 8.24
N ASP A 79 -0.06 1.81 8.74
CA ASP A 79 -0.73 3.03 8.29
C ASP A 79 -0.46 3.31 6.80
N VAL A 80 0.80 3.19 6.37
CA VAL A 80 1.17 3.34 4.95
C VAL A 80 0.53 2.26 4.09
N ILE A 81 0.47 1.00 4.56
CA ILE A 81 -0.24 -0.09 3.88
C ILE A 81 -1.71 0.26 3.70
N ASN A 82 -2.38 0.67 4.78
CA ASN A 82 -3.81 0.98 4.77
C ASN A 82 -4.12 2.13 3.82
N GLN A 83 -3.32 3.21 3.86
CA GLN A 83 -3.49 4.35 2.96
C GLN A 83 -3.35 3.94 1.49
N ARG A 84 -2.32 3.15 1.14
CA ARG A 84 -2.12 2.69 -0.24
C ARG A 84 -3.21 1.74 -0.70
N ALA A 85 -3.62 0.79 0.15
CA ALA A 85 -4.71 -0.12 -0.16
C ALA A 85 -6.02 0.64 -0.43
N LYS A 86 -6.30 1.69 0.36
CA LYS A 86 -7.46 2.55 0.13
C LYS A 86 -7.37 3.31 -1.19
N SER A 87 -6.24 3.94 -1.51
CA SER A 87 -6.08 4.65 -2.80
C SER A 87 -6.21 3.71 -4.00
N ILE A 88 -5.69 2.48 -3.91
CA ILE A 88 -5.91 1.45 -4.95
C ILE A 88 -7.39 1.13 -5.08
N PHE A 89 -8.09 0.90 -3.96
CA PHE A 89 -9.51 0.59 -3.97
C PHE A 89 -10.33 1.73 -4.59
N ASP A 90 -10.04 2.98 -4.22
CA ASP A 90 -10.73 4.16 -4.74
C ASP A 90 -10.49 4.31 -6.25
N LEU A 91 -9.25 4.08 -6.71
CA LEU A 91 -8.91 4.06 -8.14
C LEU A 91 -9.67 2.96 -8.88
N MET A 92 -9.67 1.71 -8.37
CA MET A 92 -10.39 0.61 -9.00
C MET A 92 -11.90 0.86 -9.03
N SER A 93 -12.42 1.50 -8.00
CA SER A 93 -13.82 1.92 -7.92
C SER A 93 -14.14 2.97 -8.98
N TYR A 94 -13.31 4.00 -9.12
CA TYR A 94 -13.42 4.98 -10.20
C TYR A 94 -13.41 4.28 -11.56
N VAL A 95 -12.38 3.49 -11.82
CA VAL A 95 -12.22 2.74 -13.06
C VAL A 95 -13.47 1.93 -13.35
N SER A 96 -13.98 1.12 -12.43
CA SER A 96 -15.18 0.29 -12.68
C SER A 96 -16.43 1.09 -13.06
N LYS A 97 -16.56 2.35 -12.63
CA LYS A 97 -17.68 3.23 -13.02
C LYS A 97 -17.52 3.76 -14.45
N TYR A 98 -16.29 4.05 -14.88
CA TYR A 98 -15.98 4.77 -16.12
C TYR A 98 -15.43 3.87 -17.24
N SER A 99 -14.96 2.67 -16.91
CA SER A 99 -14.67 1.60 -17.87
C SER A 99 -15.95 0.84 -18.14
N ARG A 100 -16.82 1.41 -18.99
CA ARG A 100 -17.86 0.59 -19.62
C ARG A 100 -17.21 -0.34 -20.65
N PRO A 101 -17.62 -1.62 -20.71
CA PRO A 101 -17.27 -2.47 -21.83
C PRO A 101 -18.03 -1.97 -23.07
N ASP A 102 -17.30 -1.72 -24.15
CA ASP A 102 -17.88 -1.76 -25.50
C ASP A 102 -18.25 -3.21 -25.86
#